data_AF-A0A448B861-F1
#
_entry.id   AF-A0A448B861-F1
#
_cell.length_a   1.000
_cell.length_b   1.000
_cell.length_c   1.000
_cell.angle_alpha   90.00
_cell.angle_beta   90.00
_cell.angle_gamma   90.00
#
_symmetry.space_group_name_H-M   'P 1'
#
loop_
_entity.id
_entity.type
_entity.pdbx_description
1 polymer ?
#
loop_
_entity_poly.entity_id
_entity_poly.type
_entity_poly.pdbx_seq_one_letter_code
_entity_poly.pdbx_strand_id
1 'polypeptide(L)'
;MKLRGTVREETQPSKNTMVVEFEGDKKKQHFEVKCSFNPHEHKFRKWDVIDMWIKWESEVFEDPKTGEKSYFTHLICDKAVEFVSKYGDK
;
A
#
# COMPACT_ATOMS: atom_id res chain seq x y z
N MET A 1 -11.30 -3.23 0.08
CA MET A 1 -11.25 -3.68 -1.34
C MET A 1 -9.99 -4.49 -1.58
N LYS A 2 -10.01 -5.47 -2.49
CA LYS A 2 -8.80 -6.22 -2.87
C LYS A 2 -8.12 -5.54 -4.05
N LEU A 3 -6.87 -5.13 -3.90
CA LEU A 3 -6.06 -4.50 -4.95
C LEU A 3 -4.76 -5.27 -5.13
N ARG A 4 -4.35 -5.45 -6.38
CA ARG A 4 -3.04 -5.99 -6.72
C ARG A 4 -2.07 -4.87 -6.99
N GLY A 5 -0.85 -5.00 -6.50
CA GLY A 5 0.22 -4.06 -6.80
C GLY A 5 1.59 -4.71 -6.76
N THR A 6 2.55 -4.00 -7.34
CA THR A 6 3.97 -4.36 -7.27
C THR A 6 4.65 -3.46 -6.25
N VAL A 7 5.41 -4.06 -5.34
CA VAL A 7 6.25 -3.29 -4.40
C VAL A 7 7.36 -2.59 -5.18
N ARG A 8 7.47 -1.26 -5.06
CA ARG A 8 8.41 -0.44 -5.83
C ARG A 8 9.63 0.03 -5.03
N GLU A 9 9.58 -0.04 -3.71
CA GLU A 9 10.69 0.35 -2.83
C GLU A 9 11.02 -0.76 -1.82
N GLU A 10 12.23 -0.73 -1.27
CA GLU A 10 12.62 -1.70 -0.25
C GLU A 10 11.85 -1.47 1.05
N THR A 11 11.27 -2.54 1.58
CA THR A 11 10.61 -2.51 2.89
C THR A 11 11.65 -2.37 3.99
N GLN A 12 11.33 -1.63 5.06
CA GLN A 12 12.27 -1.38 6.15
C GLN A 12 11.82 -2.09 7.43
N PRO A 13 12.74 -2.68 8.22
CA PRO A 13 12.38 -3.32 9.49
C PRO A 13 11.71 -2.36 10.49
N SER A 14 11.99 -1.06 10.37
CA SER A 14 11.48 -0.03 11.27
C SER A 14 10.17 0.61 10.82
N LYS A 15 9.61 0.22 9.67
CA LYS A 15 8.42 0.86 9.08
C LYS A 15 7.35 -0.17 8.72
N ASN A 16 6.13 0.11 9.17
CA ASN A 16 4.94 -0.64 8.76
C ASN A 16 4.31 -0.01 7.52
N THR A 17 5.11 0.37 6.53
CA THR A 17 4.63 0.91 5.26
C THR A 17 5.32 0.25 4.09
N MET A 18 4.64 0.24 2.95
CA MET A 18 5.18 -0.21 1.67
C MET A 18 4.81 0.78 0.59
N VAL A 19 5.71 0.99 -0.37
CA VAL A 19 5.43 1.80 -1.56
C VAL A 19 5.10 0.86 -2.70
N VAL A 20 3.91 1.00 -3.26
CA VAL A 20 3.38 0.10 -4.30
C VAL A 20 2.90 0.87 -5.52
N GLU A 21 3.00 0.23 -6.67
CA GLU A 21 2.28 0.63 -7.89
C GLU A 21 1.12 -0.34 -8.11
N PHE A 22 -0.10 0.17 -8.18
CA PHE A 22 -1.29 -0.67 -8.38
C PHE A 22 -1.45 -1.10 -9.83
N GLU A 23 -1.84 -2.36 -10.03
CA GLU A 23 -2.17 -2.87 -11.35
C GLU A 23 -3.39 -2.12 -11.92
N GLY A 24 -3.28 -1.68 -13.17
CA GLY A 24 -4.33 -0.91 -13.86
C GLY A 24 -4.25 0.61 -13.66
N ASP A 25 -3.36 1.13 -12.79
CA ASP A 25 -3.12 2.58 -12.75
C ASP A 25 -2.38 3.03 -14.01
N LYS A 26 -3.11 3.70 -14.91
CA LYS A 26 -2.56 4.25 -16.17
C LYS A 26 -1.48 5.30 -15.92
N LYS A 27 -1.52 5.98 -14.77
CA LYS A 27 -0.52 6.99 -14.42
C LYS A 27 0.74 6.39 -13.80
N LYS A 28 0.75 5.08 -13.48
CA LYS A 28 1.87 4.36 -12.85
C LYS A 28 2.41 5.09 -11.61
N GLN A 29 1.49 5.57 -10.77
CA GLN A 29 1.87 6.30 -9.56
C GLN A 29 2.32 5.34 -8.47
N HIS A 30 3.21 5.84 -7.62
CA HIS A 30 3.64 5.15 -6.41
C HIS A 30 2.78 5.62 -5.24
N PHE A 31 2.22 4.67 -4.51
CA PHE A 31 1.38 4.93 -3.35
C PHE A 31 2.03 4.36 -2.11
N GLU A 32 2.14 5.19 -1.07
CA GLU A 32 2.44 4.68 0.26
C GLU A 32 1.19 3.99 0.82
N VAL A 33 1.37 2.74 1.26
CA VAL A 33 0.35 1.94 1.91
C VAL A 33 0.83 1.64 3.33
N LYS A 34 0.06 2.11 4.31
CA LYS A 34 0.29 1.82 5.73
C LYS A 34 -0.27 0.45 6.05
N CYS A 35 0.48 -0.35 6.78
CA CYS A 35 0.17 -1.75 7.05
C CYS A 35 -0.08 -1.94 8.55
N SER A 36 -1.03 -2.81 8.90
CA SER A 36 -1.22 -3.25 10.30
C SER A 36 -0.14 -4.24 10.77
N PHE A 37 0.70 -4.69 9.84
CA PHE A 37 1.83 -5.60 10.03
C PHE A 37 3.12 -4.96 9.47
N ASN A 38 4.28 -5.56 9.77
CA ASN A 38 5.55 -5.13 9.22
C ASN A 38 5.84 -5.85 7.88
N PRO A 39 5.88 -5.15 6.72
CA PRO A 39 6.08 -5.79 5.43
C PRO A 39 7.43 -6.50 5.29
N HIS A 40 8.48 -5.98 5.94
CA HIS A 40 9.80 -6.59 5.92
C HIS A 40 9.81 -7.94 6.66
N GLU A 41 9.18 -8.02 7.84
CA GLU A 41 9.07 -9.28 8.58
C GLU A 41 8.28 -10.34 7.81
N HIS A 42 7.29 -9.90 7.04
CA HIS A 42 6.53 -10.72 6.11
C HIS A 42 7.27 -11.04 4.79
N LYS A 43 8.52 -10.58 4.65
CA LYS A 43 9.40 -10.81 3.49
C LYS A 43 8.86 -10.28 2.16
N PHE A 44 7.98 -9.28 2.18
CA PHE A 44 7.64 -8.57 0.95
C PHE A 44 8.83 -7.72 0.52
N ARG A 45 9.32 -7.93 -0.69
CA ARG A 45 10.51 -7.30 -1.25
C ARG A 45 10.14 -6.43 -2.43
N LYS A 46 11.07 -5.55 -2.78
CA LYS A 46 10.98 -4.80 -4.03
C LYS A 46 10.77 -5.78 -5.20
N TRP A 47 9.85 -5.42 -6.08
CA TRP A 47 9.37 -6.17 -7.26
C TRP A 47 8.41 -7.31 -7.00
N ASP A 48 8.11 -7.65 -5.74
CA ASP A 48 7.08 -8.64 -5.45
C ASP A 48 5.72 -8.13 -5.88
N VAL A 49 4.92 -9.03 -6.47
CA VAL A 49 3.53 -8.77 -6.79
C VAL A 49 2.67 -9.31 -5.66
N ILE A 50 1.83 -8.45 -5.08
CA ILE A 50 1.05 -8.78 -3.89
C ILE A 50 -0.41 -8.42 -4.08
N ASP A 51 -1.28 -9.27 -3.52
CA ASP A 51 -2.71 -9.02 -3.36
C ASP A 51 -2.96 -8.43 -1.97
N MET A 52 -3.42 -7.18 -1.92
CA MET A 52 -3.62 -6.39 -0.70
C MET A 52 -5.10 -6.14 -0.42
N TRP A 53 -5.50 -6.19 0.85
CA TRP A 53 -6.83 -5.77 1.30
C TRP A 53 -6.77 -4.35 1.83
N ILE A 54 -7.09 -3.40 0.95
CA ILE A 54 -6.99 -1.97 1.18
C ILE A 54 -8.29 -1.41 1.78
N LYS A 55 -8.14 -0.52 2.75
CA LYS A 55 -9.14 0.42 3.26
C LYS A 55 -8.66 1.85 3.02
N TRP A 56 -9.60 2.77 2.90
CA TRP A 56 -9.30 4.20 2.82
C TRP A 56 -9.64 4.83 4.16
N GLU A 57 -8.69 5.59 4.69
CA GLU A 57 -8.92 6.42 5.87
C GLU A 57 -8.68 7.88 5.49
N SER A 58 -9.54 8.77 5.98
CA SER A 58 -9.39 10.20 5.77
C SER A 58 -8.99 10.86 7.07
N GLU A 59 -7.91 11.62 7.03
CA GLU A 59 -7.53 12.55 8.07
C GLU A 59 -7.98 13.96 7.66
N VAL A 60 -8.72 14.63 8.53
CA VAL A 60 -9.22 15.98 8.28
C VAL A 60 -8.35 16.95 9.04
N PHE A 61 -7.69 17.84 8.30
CA PHE A 61 -6.97 18.97 8.85
C PHE A 61 -7.80 20.23 8.63
N GLU A 62 -8.03 20.99 9.69
CA GLU A 62 -8.70 22.29 9.63
C GLU A 62 -7.66 23.40 9.87
N ASP A 63 -7.53 24.32 8.92
CA ASP A 63 -6.62 25.46 9.09
C ASP A 63 -7.14 26.35 10.22
N PRO A 64 -6.35 26.60 11.29
CA PRO A 64 -6.81 27.33 12.46
C PRO A 64 -7.06 28.83 12.22
N LYS A 65 -6.60 29.39 11.09
CA LYS A 65 -6.76 30.80 10.72
C LYS A 65 -7.90 31.01 9.74
N THR A 66 -8.10 30.10 8.79
CA THR A 66 -9.13 30.25 7.74
C THR A 66 -10.37 29.39 7.97
N GLY A 67 -10.28 28.32 8.78
CA GLY A 67 -11.34 27.33 8.96
C GLY A 67 -11.50 26.38 7.75
N GLU A 68 -10.62 26.46 6.75
CA GLU A 68 -10.67 25.59 5.58
C GLU A 68 -10.25 24.16 5.93
N LYS A 69 -10.94 23.18 5.34
CA LYS A 69 -10.71 21.75 5.58
C LYS A 69 -9.94 21.12 4.44
N SER A 70 -8.84 20.45 4.77
CA SER A 70 -8.08 19.59 3.87
C SER A 70 -8.27 18.13 4.27
N TYR A 71 -8.45 17.27 3.27
CA TYR A 71 -8.67 15.83 3.47
C TYR A 71 -7.46 15.07 2.95
N PHE A 72 -6.73 14.42 3.85
CA PHE A 72 -5.62 13.53 3.51
C PHE A 72 -6.12 12.10 3.48
N THR A 73 -6.04 11.47 2.31
CA THR A 73 -6.45 10.07 2.15
C THR A 73 -5.25 9.16 2.37
N HIS A 74 -5.36 8.26 3.34
CA HIS A 74 -4.39 7.22 3.65
C HIS A 74 -4.90 5.87 3.15
N LEU A 75 -4.02 5.08 2.54
CA LEU A 75 -4.30 3.69 2.16
C LEU A 75 -3.81 2.77 3.27
N ILE A 76 -4.73 2.00 3.86
CA ILE A 76 -4.44 1.08 4.95
C ILE A 76 -4.58 -0.36 4.45
N CYS A 77 -3.58 -1.21 4.74
CA CYS A 77 -3.54 -2.61 4.38
C CYS A 77 -3.52 -3.48 5.63
N ASP A 78 -4.62 -4.20 5.87
CA ASP A 78 -4.72 -5.12 7.01
C ASP A 78 -4.18 -6.52 6.71
N LYS A 79 -4.11 -6.86 5.42
CA LYS A 79 -3.71 -8.18 4.94
C LYS A 79 -3.10 -8.06 3.55
N ALA A 80 -1.95 -8.69 3.35
CA ALA A 80 -1.35 -8.89 2.05
C ALA A 80 -0.91 -10.34 1.89
N VAL A 81 -0.96 -10.85 0.66
CA VAL A 81 -0.40 -12.15 0.28
C VAL A 81 0.36 -12.01 -1.02
N GLU A 82 1.45 -12.76 -1.17
CA GLU A 82 2.19 -12.83 -2.43
C GLU A 82 1.29 -13.42 -3.53
N PHE A 83 1.30 -12.80 -4.70
CA PHE A 83 0.57 -13.29 -5.85
C PHE A 83 1.37 -14.41 -6.52
N VAL A 84 0.97 -15.66 -6.27
CA VAL A 84 1.50 -16.81 -6.99
C VAL A 84 0.64 -17.05 -8.23
N SER A 85 1.22 -16.83 -9.41
CA SER A 85 0.57 -17.21 -10.66
C SER A 85 0.60 -18.75 -10.78
N LYS A 86 -0.53 -19.38 -11.13
CA LYS A 86 -0.65 -20.85 -11.31
C LYS A 86 0.15 -21.42 -12.49
N TYR A 87 1.02 -20.63 -13.13
CA TYR A 87 1.84 -21.08 -14.26
C TYR A 87 3.10 -21.85 -13.85
N GLY A 88 3.32 -22.07 -12.55
CA GLY A 88 4.45 -22.82 -11.99
C GLY A 88 4.15 -24.24 -11.51
N ASP A 89 2.91 -24.71 -11.57
CA ASP A 89 2.58 -26.12 -11.30
C ASP A 89 2.95 -26.97 -12.52
N LYS A 90 4.24 -27.34 -12.63
CA LYS A 90 4.73 -28.38 -13.54
C LYS A 90 5.28 -29.55 -12.74
#